data_AF-A0A7Y2GV72-F1
#
_entry.id   AF-A0A7Y2GV72-F1
#
_cell.length_a   1.000
_cell.length_b   1.000
_cell.length_c   1.000
_cell.angle_alpha   90.00
_cell.angle_beta   90.00
_cell.angle_gamma   90.00
#
_symmetry.space_group_name_H-M   'P 1'
#
loop_
_entity.id
_entity.type
_entity.pdbx_description
1 polymer ?
#
loop_
_entity_poly.entity_id
_entity_poly.type
_entity_poly.pdbx_seq_one_letter_code
_entity_poly.pdbx_strand_id
1 'polypeptide(L)'
;MFTNLAALLKNKRFLLTLFLLGFVAAVFWSQSRYPELDHKLMMGADTSVQAIGFDVLVEMPDEPTFIRQVYVNTVNWMWTNRKGMAFGLLLGALMMNLLPFLNGLRLQSRVANSGLGILMGAPLGLCVNCSTPVAHGMHESGAKIETMLGAMISSPTLNVIVLTMLFAMFPPWLAFMKIGTTLVFILAVIPLLTRLIKPKFLAADAAEMEILNASSKKNLMVGQPCDTMEDDCDEEGLKEHWAKSAIWVVKTAFLNLWYLVKITVPLMLLAGLLGAIVVTAVPLDSVIRSLPEGRIFSWVSMAVLALIGLFVPAPMTFDVIVGAILFNAGLPIKYVAILLFTLGIFSIYPFMTIWNRISRQVAFSVFGSLLILGVAFGVVANRYQIWDRAQQKKHIIEPFLASAKPPKLNKIEREKQGVPASELLPLLKKDALVPETFTKTDQLQVSRIPFRSPHPAKAETGTMMRHYQQTDFGITEHDNISFHKMIVRNSISRGLSSGDVNRDGWTDFAVTSDAGLALYLNKNGTGFVQQRIEISRFNDKFIVNVAFVDLNNDGWLDIWLSALEEGNFVIYSESGDFSEKNMKPIENHPEAATTVSPGFGDIDRDGKLDIVLGNVSLPAKGDGAAPFQSVRNVWL
;
A
#
# COMPACT_ATOMS: atom_id res chain seq x y z
N MET A 1 32.66 28.39 8.57
CA MET A 1 31.34 28.51 7.90
C MET A 1 30.29 29.24 8.76
N PHE A 2 30.45 29.36 10.09
CA PHE A 2 29.51 30.06 11.00
C PHE A 2 30.01 31.43 11.51
N THR A 3 31.02 32.04 10.90
CA THR A 3 31.70 33.24 11.43
C THR A 3 30.86 34.52 11.44
N ASN A 4 29.57 34.48 11.07
CA ASN A 4 28.68 35.63 11.28
C ASN A 4 27.20 35.28 11.48
N LEU A 5 26.88 34.19 12.18
CA LEU A 5 25.48 33.86 12.53
C LEU A 5 24.81 35.01 13.29
N ALA A 6 25.58 35.71 14.15
CA ALA A 6 25.11 36.88 14.87
C ALA A 6 24.79 38.09 13.96
N ALA A 7 25.49 38.27 12.84
CA ALA A 7 25.16 39.31 11.86
C ALA A 7 23.93 38.93 11.01
N LEU A 8 23.82 37.65 10.63
CA LEU A 8 22.64 37.10 9.95
C LEU A 8 21.36 37.28 10.76
N LEU A 9 21.41 36.95 12.06
CA LEU A 9 20.28 37.11 12.98
C LEU A 9 19.93 38.57 13.27
N LYS A 10 20.80 39.53 12.95
CA LYS A 10 20.49 40.97 13.04
C LYS A 10 19.91 41.54 11.75
N ASN A 11 19.98 40.82 10.63
CA ASN A 11 19.41 41.25 9.36
C ASN A 11 17.89 40.99 9.31
N LYS A 12 17.10 42.06 9.32
CA LYS A 12 15.63 42.00 9.34
C LYS A 12 15.05 41.32 8.08
N ARG A 13 15.67 41.50 6.91
CA ARG A 13 15.25 40.84 5.66
C ARG A 13 15.43 39.32 5.73
N PHE A 14 16.56 38.87 6.29
CA PHE A 14 16.82 37.44 6.53
C PHE A 14 15.80 36.84 7.50
N LEU A 15 15.56 37.48 8.65
CA LEU A 15 14.59 37.01 9.64
C LEU A 15 13.16 36.95 9.08
N LEU A 16 12.71 37.97 8.35
CA LEU A 16 11.38 37.98 7.74
C LEU A 16 11.24 36.91 6.67
N THR A 17 12.26 36.69 5.85
CA THR A 17 12.27 35.62 4.84
C THR A 17 12.23 34.24 5.50
N LEU A 18 13.02 34.03 6.56
CA LEU A 18 13.03 32.78 7.33
C LEU A 18 11.69 32.53 8.02
N PHE A 19 11.08 33.56 8.60
CA PHE A 19 9.75 33.49 9.20
C PHE A 19 8.69 33.11 8.17
N LEU A 20 8.68 33.79 7.02
CA LEU A 20 7.72 33.50 5.94
C LEU A 20 7.90 32.08 5.38
N LEU A 21 9.14 31.61 5.24
CA LEU A 21 9.45 30.23 4.86
C LEU A 21 8.88 29.23 5.88
N GLY A 22 9.14 29.46 7.18
CA GLY A 22 8.63 28.62 8.26
C GLY A 22 7.10 28.62 8.33
N PHE A 23 6.47 29.79 8.13
CA PHE A 23 5.02 29.92 8.08
C PHE A 23 4.42 29.13 6.91
N VAL A 24 4.95 29.29 5.69
CA VAL A 24 4.50 28.55 4.52
C VAL A 24 4.67 27.04 4.72
N ALA A 25 5.81 26.60 5.25
CA ALA A 25 6.04 25.19 5.59
C ALA A 25 5.04 24.67 6.64
N ALA A 26 4.78 25.42 7.72
CA ALA A 26 3.84 25.03 8.77
C ALA A 26 2.40 24.92 8.23
N VAL A 27 1.96 25.87 7.40
CA VAL A 27 0.64 25.83 6.74
C VAL A 27 0.54 24.61 5.84
N PHE A 28 1.57 24.31 5.05
CA PHE A 28 1.56 23.15 4.16
C PHE A 28 1.50 21.82 4.90
N TRP A 29 2.31 21.67 5.96
CA TRP A 29 2.29 20.46 6.77
C TRP A 29 0.95 20.28 7.48
N SER A 30 0.41 21.33 8.11
CA SER A 30 -0.86 21.27 8.84
C SER A 30 -2.09 21.10 7.96
N GLN A 31 -2.15 21.74 6.78
CA GLN A 31 -3.33 21.72 5.91
C GLN A 31 -3.28 20.67 4.79
N SER A 32 -2.09 20.17 4.43
CA SER A 32 -1.94 19.17 3.37
C SER A 32 -1.39 17.85 3.90
N ARG A 33 -0.24 17.85 4.59
CA ARG A 33 0.48 16.60 4.86
C ARG A 33 -0.04 15.77 6.03
N TYR A 34 -0.31 16.39 7.17
CA TYR A 34 -0.88 15.68 8.32
C TYR A 34 -2.26 15.09 8.02
N PRO A 35 -3.23 15.83 7.43
CA PRO A 35 -4.55 15.29 7.12
C PRO A 35 -4.52 14.16 6.07
N GLU A 36 -3.60 14.24 5.10
CA GLU A 36 -3.46 13.20 4.07
C GLU A 36 -2.87 11.89 4.59
N LEU A 37 -2.23 11.88 5.77
CA LEU A 37 -1.55 10.70 6.30
C LEU A 37 -2.53 9.57 6.59
N ASP A 38 -3.60 9.85 7.34
CA ASP A 38 -4.64 8.86 7.65
C ASP A 38 -5.41 8.46 6.40
N HIS A 39 -5.79 9.42 5.55
CA HIS A 39 -6.52 9.11 4.33
C HIS A 39 -5.72 8.19 3.41
N LYS A 40 -4.41 8.43 3.24
CA LYS A 40 -3.55 7.60 2.37
C LYS A 40 -3.15 6.25 2.97
N LEU A 41 -3.08 6.14 4.30
CA LEU A 41 -2.87 4.86 4.98
C LEU A 41 -4.12 3.97 4.91
N MET A 42 -5.32 4.57 5.00
CA MET A 42 -6.60 3.88 4.86
C MET A 42 -6.94 3.50 3.42
N MET A 43 -6.32 4.18 2.44
CA MET A 43 -6.41 3.90 1.00
C MET A 43 -5.66 2.60 0.59
N GLY A 44 -5.87 1.50 1.32
CA GLY A 44 -5.35 0.17 1.01
C GLY A 44 -5.87 -0.42 -0.33
N ALA A 45 -6.08 -1.73 -0.38
CA ALA A 45 -6.37 -2.46 -1.62
C ALA A 45 -7.63 -2.04 -2.41
N ASP A 46 -8.48 -1.15 -1.85
CA ASP A 46 -9.79 -0.77 -2.41
C ASP A 46 -9.84 0.58 -3.16
N THR A 47 -8.70 1.21 -3.48
CA THR A 47 -8.76 2.49 -4.22
C THR A 47 -8.83 2.34 -5.73
N SER A 48 -9.75 3.09 -6.34
CA SER A 48 -9.76 3.36 -7.79
C SER A 48 -8.62 4.32 -8.17
N VAL A 49 -7.41 3.80 -8.37
CA VAL A 49 -6.30 4.59 -8.94
C VAL A 49 -6.61 4.86 -10.42
N GLN A 50 -7.04 6.08 -10.76
CA GLN A 50 -7.18 6.48 -12.15
C GLN A 50 -5.83 6.97 -12.70
N ALA A 51 -5.19 6.08 -13.46
CA ALA A 51 -3.98 6.29 -14.28
C ALA A 51 -2.74 6.86 -13.55
N ILE A 52 -2.75 8.13 -13.15
CA ILE A 52 -1.60 8.87 -12.58
C ILE A 52 -1.99 9.85 -11.47
N GLY A 53 -3.22 9.81 -10.96
CA GLY A 53 -3.73 10.67 -9.91
C GLY A 53 -4.50 9.88 -8.84
N PHE A 54 -4.67 10.50 -7.67
CA PHE A 54 -5.49 9.94 -6.58
C PHE A 54 -6.86 10.61 -6.50
N ASP A 55 -6.93 11.88 -6.91
CA ASP A 55 -8.15 12.67 -6.83
C ASP A 55 -8.85 12.68 -8.20
N VAL A 56 -10.15 12.38 -8.19
CA VAL A 56 -11.00 12.44 -9.38
C VAL A 56 -11.77 13.75 -9.38
N LEU A 57 -11.49 14.62 -10.35
CA LEU A 57 -12.27 15.84 -10.61
C LEU A 57 -13.29 15.60 -11.73
N VAL A 58 -12.87 14.86 -12.75
CA VAL A 58 -13.70 14.47 -13.90
C VAL A 58 -13.73 12.96 -13.96
N GLU A 59 -14.93 12.38 -13.91
CA GLU A 59 -15.12 10.95 -14.04
C GLU A 59 -14.84 10.46 -15.46
N MET A 60 -14.32 9.23 -15.57
CA MET A 60 -14.02 8.61 -16.85
C MET A 60 -15.32 8.03 -17.44
N PRO A 61 -15.71 8.39 -18.68
CA PRO A 61 -16.86 7.79 -19.35
C PRO A 61 -16.68 6.28 -19.56
N ASP A 62 -17.77 5.53 -19.73
CA ASP A 62 -17.74 4.07 -19.92
C ASP A 62 -17.00 3.63 -21.21
N GLU A 63 -17.13 4.39 -22.30
CA GLU A 63 -16.42 4.15 -23.57
C GLU A 63 -15.65 5.39 -24.04
N PRO A 64 -14.51 5.73 -23.39
CA PRO A 64 -13.80 6.95 -23.71
C PRO A 64 -12.85 6.73 -24.87
N THR A 65 -12.89 7.62 -25.87
CA THR A 65 -11.86 7.68 -26.92
C THR A 65 -10.49 7.96 -26.31
N PHE A 66 -9.40 7.55 -26.99
CA PHE A 66 -8.03 7.78 -26.52
C PHE A 66 -7.77 9.25 -26.11
N ILE A 67 -8.20 10.20 -26.95
CA ILE A 67 -8.06 11.64 -26.67
C ILE A 67 -8.83 12.03 -25.40
N ARG A 68 -10.03 11.47 -25.19
CA ARG A 68 -10.83 11.74 -24.00
C ARG A 68 -10.16 11.18 -22.74
N GLN A 69 -9.56 9.99 -22.82
CA GLN A 69 -8.78 9.40 -21.72
C GLN A 69 -7.58 10.29 -21.37
N VAL A 70 -6.79 10.71 -22.36
CA VAL A 70 -5.65 11.62 -22.15
C VAL A 70 -6.10 12.93 -21.50
N TYR A 71 -7.21 13.52 -21.97
CA TYR A 71 -7.76 14.75 -21.40
C TYR A 71 -8.14 14.57 -19.91
N VAL A 72 -8.95 13.56 -19.60
CA VAL A 72 -9.42 13.29 -18.23
C VAL A 72 -8.23 13.00 -17.30
N ASN A 73 -7.29 12.15 -17.75
CA ASN A 73 -6.08 11.83 -16.98
C ASN A 73 -5.20 13.06 -16.73
N THR A 74 -5.08 13.96 -17.71
CA THR A 74 -4.30 15.21 -17.56
C THR A 74 -4.97 16.15 -16.55
N VAL A 75 -6.30 16.31 -16.63
CA VAL A 75 -7.06 17.18 -15.72
C VAL A 75 -7.02 16.65 -14.28
N ASN A 76 -7.26 15.36 -14.08
CA ASN A 76 -7.21 14.73 -12.76
C ASN A 76 -5.79 14.77 -12.17
N TRP A 77 -4.76 14.60 -13.00
CA TRP A 77 -3.37 14.78 -12.59
C TRP A 77 -3.06 16.21 -12.12
N MET A 78 -3.53 17.22 -12.86
CA MET A 78 -3.36 18.63 -12.48
C MET A 78 -4.04 18.92 -11.15
N TRP A 79 -5.26 18.40 -10.97
CA TRP A 79 -6.02 18.57 -9.74
C TRP A 79 -5.33 17.92 -8.54
N THR A 80 -4.83 16.69 -8.70
CA THR A 80 -4.07 15.96 -7.67
C THR A 80 -2.80 16.73 -7.26
N ASN A 81 -2.07 17.30 -8.22
CA ASN A 81 -0.76 17.90 -7.95
C ASN A 81 -0.80 19.39 -7.56
N ARG A 82 -1.92 20.11 -7.75
CA ARG A 82 -1.99 21.57 -7.59
C ARG A 82 -1.47 22.11 -6.25
N LYS A 83 -1.77 21.43 -5.14
CA LYS A 83 -1.35 21.86 -3.79
C LYS A 83 0.17 21.80 -3.65
N GLY A 84 0.76 20.67 -4.07
CA GLY A 84 2.22 20.48 -4.07
C GLY A 84 2.93 21.45 -5.01
N MET A 85 2.38 21.69 -6.21
CA MET A 85 2.97 22.59 -7.19
C MET A 85 3.00 24.03 -6.70
N ALA A 86 1.88 24.53 -6.17
CA ALA A 86 1.78 25.87 -5.61
C ALA A 86 2.78 26.06 -4.47
N PHE A 87 2.86 25.09 -3.55
CA PHE A 87 3.83 25.13 -2.46
C PHE A 87 5.28 25.08 -2.94
N GLY A 88 5.60 24.20 -3.90
CA GLY A 88 6.95 24.10 -4.46
C GLY A 88 7.43 25.38 -5.14
N LEU A 89 6.54 26.08 -5.86
CA LEU A 89 6.82 27.37 -6.46
C LEU A 89 7.06 28.46 -5.41
N LEU A 90 6.20 28.54 -4.39
CA LEU A 90 6.34 29.49 -3.28
C LEU A 90 7.63 29.25 -2.50
N LEU A 91 7.92 28.00 -2.15
CA LEU A 91 9.12 27.64 -1.41
C LEU A 91 10.39 27.89 -2.22
N GLY A 92 10.37 27.61 -3.52
CA GLY A 92 11.47 27.94 -4.43
C GLY A 92 11.74 29.44 -4.49
N ALA A 93 10.70 30.27 -4.59
CA ALA A 93 10.84 31.73 -4.58
C ALA A 93 11.41 32.26 -3.25
N LEU A 94 10.96 31.71 -2.11
CA LEU A 94 11.49 32.08 -0.80
C LEU A 94 12.92 31.59 -0.57
N MET A 95 13.28 30.41 -1.11
CA MET A 95 14.67 29.94 -1.13
C MET A 95 15.56 30.89 -1.93
N MET A 96 15.07 31.44 -3.05
CA MET A 96 15.81 32.44 -3.84
C MET A 96 16.06 33.74 -3.07
N ASN A 97 15.20 34.10 -2.12
CA ASN A 97 15.43 35.23 -1.22
C ASN A 97 16.41 34.88 -0.09
N LEU A 98 16.40 33.63 0.40
CA LEU A 98 17.13 33.25 1.61
C LEU A 98 18.59 32.86 1.33
N LEU A 99 18.86 32.07 0.30
CA LEU A 99 20.18 31.49 0.02
C LEU A 99 21.29 32.51 -0.28
N PRO A 100 21.04 33.69 -0.88
CA PRO A 100 22.05 34.72 -1.03
C PRO A 100 22.67 35.16 0.30
N PHE A 101 21.88 35.25 1.38
CA PHE A 101 22.38 35.59 2.72
C PHE A 101 23.31 34.50 3.31
N LEU A 102 23.15 33.26 2.87
CA LEU A 102 23.93 32.11 3.34
C LEU A 102 25.15 31.83 2.43
N ASN A 103 25.50 32.75 1.52
CA ASN A 103 26.53 32.57 0.49
C ASN A 103 26.36 31.25 -0.30
N GLY A 104 25.11 30.85 -0.56
CA GLY A 104 24.78 29.66 -1.32
C GLY A 104 25.20 28.33 -0.68
N LEU A 105 25.49 28.28 0.63
CA LEU A 105 25.86 27.07 1.41
C LEU A 105 26.74 26.07 0.64
N ARG A 106 27.99 26.47 0.35
CA ARG A 106 28.94 25.66 -0.43
C ARG A 106 29.90 24.88 0.48
N LEU A 107 29.83 23.56 0.42
CA LEU A 107 30.80 22.69 1.10
C LEU A 107 31.97 22.34 0.18
N GLN A 108 33.13 22.00 0.74
CA GLN A 108 34.33 21.68 -0.04
C GLN A 108 34.21 20.32 -0.78
N SER A 109 33.58 19.33 -0.14
CA SER A 109 33.40 17.99 -0.72
C SER A 109 32.10 17.88 -1.51
N ARG A 110 32.15 17.25 -2.69
CA ARG A 110 30.96 16.95 -3.51
C ARG A 110 29.97 16.06 -2.77
N VAL A 111 30.47 15.06 -2.04
CA VAL A 111 29.65 14.17 -1.20
C VAL A 111 28.98 14.97 -0.08
N ALA A 112 29.69 15.92 0.52
CA ALA A 112 29.13 16.78 1.56
C ALA A 112 28.03 17.70 0.99
N ASN A 113 28.19 18.23 -0.23
CA ASN A 113 27.13 18.99 -0.91
C ASN A 113 25.90 18.12 -1.23
N SER A 114 26.09 16.87 -1.69
CA SER A 114 24.99 15.91 -1.84
C SER A 114 24.27 15.64 -0.51
N GLY A 115 25.03 15.46 0.58
CA GLY A 115 24.48 15.27 1.93
C GLY A 115 23.70 16.50 2.43
N LEU A 116 24.18 17.71 2.14
CA LEU A 116 23.41 18.93 2.37
C LEU A 116 22.10 18.94 1.58
N GLY A 117 22.12 18.42 0.35
CA GLY A 117 20.92 18.19 -0.44
C GLY A 117 19.90 17.30 0.28
N ILE A 118 20.34 16.18 0.88
CA ILE A 118 19.47 15.30 1.69
C ILE A 118 18.83 16.06 2.85
N LEU A 119 19.65 16.82 3.61
CA LEU A 119 19.18 17.58 4.77
C LEU A 119 18.13 18.63 4.39
N MET A 120 18.27 19.26 3.22
CA MET A 120 17.34 20.27 2.74
C MET A 120 16.11 19.66 2.05
N GLY A 121 16.27 18.53 1.37
CA GLY A 121 15.21 17.90 0.57
C GLY A 121 14.26 17.01 1.36
N ALA A 122 14.77 16.14 2.22
CA ALA A 122 13.95 15.17 2.96
C ALA A 122 12.78 15.80 3.75
N PRO A 123 12.94 16.97 4.41
CA PRO A 123 11.84 17.64 5.13
C PRO A 123 10.80 18.31 4.23
N LEU A 124 11.05 18.46 2.91
CA LEU A 124 10.13 19.18 2.02
C LEU A 124 8.79 18.45 1.86
N GLY A 125 8.83 17.11 1.83
CA GLY A 125 7.66 16.30 1.60
C GLY A 125 6.92 16.62 0.31
N LEU A 126 7.69 16.83 -0.76
CA LEU A 126 7.18 17.10 -2.10
C LEU A 126 7.52 15.94 -3.04
N CYS A 127 6.66 15.70 -4.05
CA CYS A 127 7.05 14.83 -5.16
C CYS A 127 8.23 15.45 -5.92
N VAL A 128 8.95 14.63 -6.70
CA VAL A 128 10.10 15.11 -7.47
C VAL A 128 9.74 16.33 -8.32
N ASN A 129 8.55 16.34 -8.92
CA ASN A 129 8.07 17.44 -9.75
C ASN A 129 7.90 18.74 -8.96
N CYS A 130 7.29 18.67 -7.77
CA CYS A 130 7.07 19.84 -6.93
C CYS A 130 8.36 20.32 -6.26
N SER A 131 9.34 19.43 -6.05
CA SER A 131 10.65 19.76 -5.47
C SER A 131 11.63 20.34 -6.50
N THR A 132 11.45 20.08 -7.79
CA THR A 132 12.34 20.60 -8.86
C THR A 132 12.44 22.13 -8.88
N PRO A 133 11.35 22.93 -8.81
CA PRO A 133 11.47 24.39 -8.76
C PRO A 133 12.20 24.86 -7.50
N VAL A 134 12.04 24.17 -6.36
CA VAL A 134 12.78 24.47 -5.13
C VAL A 134 14.27 24.23 -5.34
N ALA A 135 14.63 23.05 -5.82
CA ALA A 135 16.01 22.67 -6.09
C ALA A 135 16.67 23.59 -7.14
N HIS A 136 15.92 23.98 -8.17
CA HIS A 136 16.39 24.96 -9.15
C HIS A 136 16.62 26.34 -8.51
N GLY A 137 15.68 26.84 -7.70
CA GLY A 137 15.85 28.08 -6.96
C GLY A 137 17.10 28.07 -6.06
N MET A 138 17.42 26.92 -5.45
CA MET A 138 18.67 26.73 -4.70
C MET A 138 19.91 26.88 -5.59
N HIS A 139 19.90 26.30 -6.79
CA HIS A 139 21.02 26.38 -7.73
C HIS A 139 21.24 27.79 -8.28
N GLU A 140 20.18 28.48 -8.70
CA GLU A 140 20.23 29.88 -9.16
C GLU A 140 20.75 30.82 -8.07
N SER A 141 20.50 30.48 -6.80
CA SER A 141 21.00 31.21 -5.63
C SER A 141 22.42 30.84 -5.22
N GLY A 142 23.11 30.03 -6.03
CA GLY A 142 24.52 29.71 -5.86
C GLY A 142 24.83 28.35 -5.22
N ALA A 143 23.84 27.52 -4.90
CA ALA A 143 24.09 26.15 -4.43
C ALA A 143 24.74 25.28 -5.52
N LYS A 144 25.55 24.30 -5.12
CA LYS A 144 26.18 23.34 -6.02
C LYS A 144 25.13 22.42 -6.67
N ILE A 145 25.42 21.91 -7.87
CA ILE A 145 24.55 20.98 -8.60
C ILE A 145 24.28 19.72 -7.77
N GLU A 146 25.29 19.27 -7.01
CA GLU A 146 25.16 18.13 -6.09
C GLU A 146 24.08 18.37 -5.02
N THR A 147 24.04 19.58 -4.43
CA THR A 147 23.03 19.97 -3.45
C THR A 147 21.63 20.02 -4.07
N MET A 148 21.52 20.60 -5.28
CA MET A 148 20.27 20.67 -6.03
C MET A 148 19.72 19.27 -6.32
N LEU A 149 20.52 18.40 -6.95
CA LEU A 149 20.08 17.06 -7.33
C LEU A 149 19.78 16.21 -6.09
N GLY A 150 20.57 16.34 -5.03
CA GLY A 150 20.33 15.67 -3.75
C GLY A 150 19.02 16.10 -3.10
N ALA A 151 18.70 17.39 -3.06
CA ALA A 151 17.46 17.91 -2.48
C ALA A 151 16.23 17.48 -3.26
N MET A 152 16.29 17.55 -4.59
CA MET A 152 15.19 17.15 -5.48
C MET A 152 14.83 15.66 -5.33
N ILE A 153 15.85 14.80 -5.18
CA ILE A 153 15.67 13.35 -5.17
C ILE A 153 15.32 12.82 -3.76
N SER A 154 15.89 13.42 -2.71
CA SER A 154 15.60 13.03 -1.33
C SER A 154 14.20 13.44 -0.88
N SER A 155 13.63 14.52 -1.41
CA SER A 155 12.28 15.00 -1.05
C SER A 155 11.18 13.94 -1.17
N PRO A 156 11.00 13.24 -2.31
CA PRO A 156 9.98 12.21 -2.43
C PRO A 156 10.35 10.88 -1.77
N THR A 157 11.63 10.59 -1.52
CA THR A 157 12.09 9.24 -1.15
C THR A 157 12.42 9.08 0.33
N LEU A 158 13.00 10.11 0.94
CA LEU A 158 13.48 10.11 2.33
C LEU A 158 12.57 10.92 3.27
N ASN A 159 11.41 11.36 2.80
CA ASN A 159 10.40 11.96 3.65
C ASN A 159 9.80 10.91 4.60
N VAL A 160 9.62 11.30 5.87
CA VAL A 160 9.00 10.49 6.93
C VAL A 160 7.71 9.80 6.49
N ILE A 161 6.83 10.47 5.74
CA ILE A 161 5.55 9.89 5.29
C ILE A 161 5.76 8.71 4.33
N VAL A 162 6.65 8.88 3.36
CA VAL A 162 6.94 7.82 2.37
C VAL A 162 7.65 6.67 3.06
N LEU A 163 8.54 6.96 4.01
CA LEU A 163 9.22 5.94 4.80
C LEU A 163 8.22 5.14 5.65
N THR A 164 7.31 5.78 6.38
CA THR A 164 6.31 5.07 7.19
C THR A 164 5.41 4.19 6.33
N MET A 165 4.94 4.70 5.18
CA MET A 165 4.12 3.90 4.24
C MET A 165 4.92 2.75 3.63
N LEU A 166 6.17 2.98 3.27
CA LEU A 166 7.05 1.97 2.70
C LEU A 166 7.28 0.80 3.68
N PHE A 167 7.55 1.09 4.95
CA PHE A 167 7.71 0.07 5.99
C PHE A 167 6.39 -0.59 6.40
N ALA A 168 5.25 0.09 6.23
CA ALA A 168 3.94 -0.49 6.50
C ALA A 168 3.46 -1.44 5.40
N MET A 169 3.72 -1.11 4.13
CA MET A 169 3.16 -1.84 2.98
C MET A 169 4.09 -2.91 2.40
N PHE A 170 5.40 -2.84 2.67
CA PHE A 170 6.38 -3.76 2.09
C PHE A 170 7.25 -4.44 3.15
N PRO A 171 7.82 -5.61 2.83
CA PRO A 171 8.80 -6.26 3.68
C PRO A 171 9.97 -5.31 4.01
N PRO A 172 10.49 -5.31 5.26
CA PRO A 172 11.55 -4.40 5.67
C PRO A 172 12.79 -4.44 4.77
N TRP A 173 13.17 -5.62 4.27
CA TRP A 173 14.32 -5.76 3.37
C TRP A 173 14.15 -4.95 2.08
N LEU A 174 12.95 -4.93 1.49
CA LEU A 174 12.69 -4.18 0.27
C LEU A 174 12.72 -2.67 0.54
N ALA A 175 12.19 -2.24 1.68
CA ALA A 175 12.25 -0.87 2.15
C ALA A 175 13.70 -0.41 2.34
N PHE A 176 14.52 -1.19 3.05
CA PHE A 176 15.94 -0.90 3.27
C PHE A 176 16.72 -0.83 1.97
N MET A 177 16.49 -1.75 1.04
CA MET A 177 17.15 -1.70 -0.25
C MET A 177 16.75 -0.46 -1.05
N LYS A 178 15.48 -0.01 -1.01
CA LYS A 178 15.05 1.20 -1.71
C LYS A 178 15.81 2.42 -1.17
N ILE A 179 15.79 2.59 0.16
CA ILE A 179 16.51 3.66 0.85
C ILE A 179 18.01 3.59 0.54
N GLY A 180 18.61 2.40 0.65
CA GLY A 180 20.02 2.18 0.34
C GLY A 180 20.38 2.55 -1.09
N THR A 181 19.58 2.13 -2.07
CA THR A 181 19.80 2.45 -3.49
C THR A 181 19.68 3.95 -3.75
N THR A 182 18.71 4.62 -3.13
CA THR A 182 18.57 6.08 -3.18
C THR A 182 19.78 6.79 -2.57
N LEU A 183 20.25 6.35 -1.39
CA LEU A 183 21.43 6.93 -0.75
C LEU A 183 22.70 6.71 -1.57
N VAL A 184 22.88 5.53 -2.17
CA VAL A 184 23.98 5.26 -3.11
C VAL A 184 23.91 6.21 -4.31
N PHE A 185 22.72 6.43 -4.86
CA PHE A 185 22.56 7.40 -5.95
C PHE A 185 22.98 8.80 -5.52
N ILE A 186 22.49 9.29 -4.37
CA ILE A 186 22.75 10.66 -3.93
C ILE A 186 24.20 10.88 -3.49
N LEU A 187 24.77 9.97 -2.70
CA LEU A 187 26.07 10.14 -2.06
C LEU A 187 27.25 9.62 -2.88
N ALA A 188 27.03 8.72 -3.83
CA ALA A 188 28.08 8.17 -4.69
C ALA A 188 27.90 8.54 -6.17
N VAL A 189 26.73 8.27 -6.74
CA VAL A 189 26.52 8.45 -8.20
C VAL A 189 26.49 9.92 -8.58
N ILE A 190 25.75 10.78 -7.87
CA ILE A 190 25.71 12.23 -8.18
C ILE A 190 27.13 12.86 -8.10
N PRO A 191 27.93 12.67 -7.04
CA PRO A 191 29.32 13.15 -6.99
C PRO A 191 30.22 12.59 -8.08
N LEU A 192 30.01 11.34 -8.49
CA LEU A 192 30.76 10.71 -9.56
C LEU A 192 30.40 11.32 -10.92
N LEU A 193 29.10 11.43 -11.24
CA LEU A 193 28.61 12.03 -12.49
C LEU A 193 29.12 13.45 -12.66
N THR A 194 28.96 14.28 -11.63
CA THR A 194 29.41 15.67 -11.63
C THR A 194 30.93 15.81 -11.71
N ARG A 195 31.70 14.78 -11.34
CA ARG A 195 33.16 14.72 -11.52
C ARG A 195 33.55 14.30 -12.94
N LEU A 196 32.83 13.36 -13.54
CA LEU A 196 33.11 12.82 -14.87
C LEU A 196 32.74 13.77 -16.00
N ILE A 197 31.68 14.57 -15.81
CA ILE A 197 31.27 15.62 -16.75
C ILE A 197 32.30 16.75 -16.65
N LYS A 198 33.32 16.72 -17.52
CA LYS A 198 34.43 17.69 -17.54
C LYS A 198 33.90 19.13 -17.73
N PRO A 199 34.48 20.14 -17.06
CA PRO A 199 34.09 21.54 -17.20
C PRO A 199 34.43 22.19 -18.57
N LYS A 200 35.13 21.50 -19.48
CA LYS A 200 35.52 22.09 -20.79
C LYS A 200 34.33 22.38 -21.72
N PHE A 201 33.22 21.65 -21.59
CA PHE A 201 31.99 21.95 -22.34
C PHE A 201 31.01 22.83 -21.55
N LEU A 202 31.07 22.79 -20.22
CA LEU A 202 30.35 23.74 -19.37
C LEU A 202 30.83 25.18 -19.58
N ALA A 203 32.07 25.42 -20.02
CA ALA A 203 32.57 26.75 -20.37
C ALA A 203 32.09 27.25 -21.75
N ALA A 204 31.87 26.36 -22.72
CA ALA A 204 31.36 26.71 -24.05
C ALA A 204 29.85 26.98 -24.01
N ASP A 205 29.10 26.14 -23.31
CA ASP A 205 27.67 26.36 -23.02
C ASP A 205 27.47 27.51 -22.02
N ALA A 206 28.41 27.77 -21.11
CA ALA A 206 28.36 28.94 -20.23
C ALA A 206 28.61 30.25 -20.98
N ALA A 207 29.39 30.28 -22.05
CA ALA A 207 29.59 31.49 -22.86
C ALA A 207 28.34 31.83 -23.70
N GLU A 208 27.66 30.81 -24.24
CA GLU A 208 26.38 30.96 -24.95
C GLU A 208 25.23 31.28 -23.95
N MET A 209 25.26 30.67 -22.76
CA MET A 209 24.40 31.07 -21.63
C MET A 209 24.77 32.43 -21.04
N GLU A 210 25.99 32.93 -21.10
CA GLU A 210 26.35 34.26 -20.59
C GLU A 210 25.72 35.37 -21.43
N ILE A 211 25.62 35.14 -22.74
CA ILE A 211 24.96 36.05 -23.68
C ILE A 211 23.44 36.03 -23.49
N LEU A 212 22.83 34.85 -23.29
CA LEU A 212 21.41 34.71 -22.92
C LEU A 212 21.12 35.23 -21.50
N ASN A 213 22.05 35.04 -20.55
CA ASN A 213 21.97 35.50 -19.18
C ASN A 213 22.28 36.99 -19.04
N ALA A 214 22.97 37.65 -19.97
CA ALA A 214 23.09 39.10 -19.98
C ALA A 214 21.72 39.78 -20.29
N SER A 215 20.88 39.11 -21.08
CA SER A 215 19.48 39.52 -21.33
C SER A 215 18.54 39.11 -20.19
N SER A 216 18.78 37.94 -19.57
CA SER A 216 18.00 37.43 -18.42
C SER A 216 18.33 38.11 -17.08
N LYS A 217 19.59 38.51 -16.83
CA LYS A 217 20.05 39.27 -15.65
C LYS A 217 19.33 40.61 -15.48
N LYS A 218 18.77 41.16 -16.57
CA LYS A 218 17.93 42.36 -16.52
C LYS A 218 16.57 42.12 -15.86
N ASN A 219 16.12 40.86 -15.75
CA ASN A 219 14.85 40.44 -15.14
C ASN A 219 15.02 39.51 -13.93
N LEU A 220 16.24 39.05 -13.65
CA LEU A 220 16.58 38.18 -12.53
C LEU A 220 17.04 39.04 -11.35
N MET A 221 16.12 39.59 -10.57
CA MET A 221 16.45 40.10 -9.24
C MET A 221 16.63 38.91 -8.29
N VAL A 222 17.69 38.11 -8.51
CA VAL A 222 18.29 37.37 -7.38
C VAL A 222 18.66 38.48 -6.42
N GLY A 223 17.87 38.62 -5.35
CA GLY A 223 17.98 39.74 -4.43
C GLY A 223 19.43 39.88 -4.02
N GLN A 224 20.15 40.81 -4.66
CA GLN A 224 21.42 41.23 -4.13
C GLN A 224 21.07 41.73 -2.73
N PRO A 225 21.86 41.37 -1.70
CA PRO A 225 21.60 41.81 -0.34
C PRO A 225 21.35 43.33 -0.24
N CYS A 226 21.87 44.09 -1.21
CA CYS A 226 21.73 45.53 -1.41
C CYS A 226 21.24 45.83 -2.85
N ASP A 227 20.35 46.83 -3.02
CA ASP A 227 19.60 47.06 -4.27
C ASP A 227 20.40 47.81 -5.37
N THR A 228 21.62 48.30 -5.11
CA THR A 228 22.50 48.95 -6.11
C THR A 228 23.98 48.89 -5.69
N MET A 229 24.91 49.11 -6.63
CA MET A 229 26.35 49.35 -6.39
C MET A 229 26.65 50.72 -5.74
N GLU A 230 25.63 51.48 -5.33
CA GLU A 230 25.74 52.81 -4.71
C GLU A 230 25.17 52.87 -3.28
N ASP A 231 24.41 51.85 -2.84
CA ASP A 231 24.12 51.66 -1.42
C ASP A 231 25.25 50.81 -0.84
N ASP A 232 26.25 51.47 -0.27
CA ASP A 232 27.21 50.81 0.61
C ASP A 232 26.39 49.99 1.62
N CYS A 233 26.61 48.68 1.61
CA CYS A 233 26.16 47.78 2.68
C CYS A 233 27.00 48.06 3.94
N ASP A 234 27.11 49.33 4.33
CA ASP A 234 27.79 49.78 5.52
C ASP A 234 27.06 49.26 6.76
N GLU A 235 27.75 49.33 7.89
CA GLU A 235 27.30 48.93 9.23
C GLU A 235 25.92 49.49 9.66
N GLU A 236 25.27 50.31 8.83
CA GLU A 236 23.90 50.80 8.95
C GLU A 236 22.79 49.89 8.39
N GLY A 237 23.10 48.74 7.76
CA GLY A 237 22.11 47.70 7.43
C GLY A 237 21.32 47.17 8.64
N LEU A 238 21.79 47.47 9.85
CA LEU A 238 21.14 47.25 11.15
C LEU A 238 19.95 48.19 11.45
N LYS A 239 19.82 49.32 10.73
CA LYS A 239 18.80 50.37 10.99
C LYS A 239 17.61 50.36 10.02
N GLU A 240 17.47 49.39 9.12
CA GLU A 240 16.28 49.35 8.25
C GLU A 240 14.97 49.23 9.06
N HIS A 241 13.94 50.01 8.73
CA HIS A 241 12.62 49.82 9.34
C HIS A 241 11.99 48.51 8.89
N TRP A 242 11.32 47.80 9.81
CA TRP A 242 10.61 46.53 9.54
C TRP A 242 9.69 46.60 8.32
N ALA A 243 9.01 47.75 8.10
CA ALA A 243 8.16 47.97 6.94
C ALA A 243 8.93 47.93 5.61
N LYS A 244 10.10 48.56 5.53
CA LYS A 244 10.93 48.56 4.31
C LYS A 244 11.45 47.15 4.00
N SER A 245 11.92 46.44 5.03
CA SER A 245 12.38 45.06 4.88
C SER A 245 11.22 44.11 4.50
N ALA A 246 10.01 44.32 5.03
CA ALA A 246 8.83 43.52 4.66
C ALA A 246 8.40 43.76 3.20
N ILE A 247 8.38 45.02 2.75
CA ILE A 247 8.09 45.37 1.34
C ILE A 247 9.12 44.71 0.42
N TRP A 248 10.41 44.75 0.79
CA TRP A 248 11.46 44.08 0.02
C TRP A 248 11.21 42.57 -0.06
N VAL A 249 10.95 41.89 1.07
CA VAL A 249 10.70 40.44 1.08
C VAL A 249 9.51 40.08 0.19
N VAL A 250 8.40 40.80 0.30
CA VAL A 250 7.19 40.54 -0.51
C VAL A 250 7.44 40.82 -1.99
N LYS A 251 8.05 41.96 -2.33
CA LYS A 251 8.34 42.34 -3.72
C LYS A 251 9.29 41.34 -4.38
N THR A 252 10.39 41.01 -3.72
CA THR A 252 11.39 40.07 -4.24
C THR A 252 10.84 38.66 -4.32
N ALA A 253 10.07 38.21 -3.30
CA ALA A 253 9.39 36.91 -3.36
C ALA A 253 8.39 36.84 -4.52
N PHE A 254 7.62 37.90 -4.77
CA PHE A 254 6.67 37.96 -5.88
C PHE A 254 7.37 37.91 -7.25
N LEU A 255 8.46 38.66 -7.43
CA LEU A 255 9.23 38.64 -8.68
C LEU A 255 9.86 37.26 -8.93
N ASN A 256 10.46 36.66 -7.91
CA ASN A 256 11.02 35.31 -7.98
C ASN A 256 9.94 34.25 -8.24
N LEU A 257 8.78 34.39 -7.61
CA LEU A 257 7.64 33.52 -7.85
C LEU A 257 7.15 33.65 -9.30
N TRP A 258 7.01 34.88 -9.81
CA TRP A 258 6.57 35.10 -11.18
C TRP A 258 7.56 34.56 -12.21
N TYR A 259 8.86 34.72 -11.95
CA TYR A 259 9.93 34.10 -12.72
C TYR A 259 9.78 32.57 -12.76
N LEU A 260 9.64 31.93 -11.59
CA LEU A 260 9.44 30.48 -11.51
C LEU A 260 8.14 30.05 -12.19
N VAL A 261 7.03 30.77 -12.02
CA VAL A 261 5.74 30.46 -12.64
C VAL A 261 5.86 30.44 -14.17
N LYS A 262 6.45 31.47 -14.77
CA LYS A 262 6.62 31.57 -16.23
C LYS A 262 7.43 30.43 -16.83
N ILE A 263 8.35 29.85 -16.06
CA ILE A 263 9.29 28.83 -16.52
C ILE A 263 8.78 27.42 -16.21
N THR A 264 8.36 27.21 -14.97
CA THR A 264 8.05 25.90 -14.42
C THR A 264 6.66 25.44 -14.82
N VAL A 265 5.64 26.30 -14.73
CA VAL A 265 4.24 25.88 -14.93
C VAL A 265 4.01 25.32 -16.35
N PRO A 266 4.48 25.96 -17.45
CA PRO A 266 4.29 25.40 -18.79
C PRO A 266 4.92 24.00 -18.96
N LEU A 267 6.14 23.82 -18.43
CA LEU A 267 6.85 22.54 -18.48
C LEU A 267 6.18 21.46 -17.62
N MET A 268 5.60 21.82 -16.47
CA MET A 268 4.85 20.89 -15.62
C MET A 268 3.55 20.45 -16.29
N LEU A 269 2.82 21.37 -16.91
CA LEU A 269 1.60 21.04 -17.66
C LEU A 269 1.89 20.12 -18.85
N LEU A 270 2.97 20.43 -19.59
CA LEU A 270 3.45 19.57 -20.67
C LEU A 270 3.84 18.18 -20.16
N ALA A 271 4.54 18.09 -19.04
CA ALA A 271 4.90 16.82 -18.43
C ALA A 271 3.66 16.01 -18.03
N GLY A 272 2.66 16.64 -17.41
CA GLY A 272 1.40 16.00 -17.06
C GLY A 272 0.69 15.42 -18.28
N LEU A 273 0.62 16.18 -19.38
CA LEU A 273 0.06 15.73 -20.64
C LEU A 273 0.84 14.53 -21.22
N LEU A 274 2.17 14.62 -21.28
CA LEU A 274 3.03 13.54 -21.78
C LEU A 274 2.89 12.26 -20.94
N GLY A 275 2.83 12.42 -19.61
CA GLY A 275 2.56 11.32 -18.68
C GLY A 275 1.21 10.66 -18.91
N ALA A 276 0.16 11.46 -19.10
CA ALA A 276 -1.18 10.98 -19.40
C ALA A 276 -1.20 10.21 -20.73
N ILE A 277 -0.52 10.69 -21.77
CA ILE A 277 -0.39 9.97 -23.06
C ILE A 277 0.24 8.59 -22.85
N VAL A 278 1.36 8.51 -22.12
CA VAL A 278 2.08 7.24 -21.91
C VAL A 278 1.24 6.23 -21.14
N VAL A 279 0.60 6.64 -20.04
CA VAL A 279 -0.21 5.71 -19.22
C VAL A 279 -1.49 5.28 -19.95
N THR A 280 -2.05 6.14 -20.80
CA THR A 280 -3.19 5.81 -21.64
C THR A 280 -2.78 4.83 -22.76
N ALA A 281 -1.61 5.02 -23.36
CA ALA A 281 -1.11 4.15 -24.42
C ALA A 281 -0.64 2.77 -23.92
N VAL A 282 -0.16 2.72 -22.67
CA VAL A 282 0.37 1.49 -22.04
C VAL A 282 -0.29 1.31 -20.66
N PRO A 283 -1.53 0.79 -20.61
CA PRO A 283 -2.20 0.53 -19.34
C PRO A 283 -1.41 -0.50 -18.53
N LEU A 284 -1.12 -0.22 -17.26
CA LEU A 284 -0.36 -1.14 -16.41
C LEU A 284 -1.00 -2.54 -16.35
N ASP A 285 -2.33 -2.63 -16.34
CA ASP A 285 -3.06 -3.92 -16.29
C ASP A 285 -2.84 -4.79 -17.52
N SER A 286 -2.63 -4.15 -18.68
CA SER A 286 -2.29 -4.84 -19.93
C SER A 286 -0.84 -5.32 -19.91
N VAL A 287 0.07 -4.51 -19.37
CA VAL A 287 1.47 -4.89 -19.20
C VAL A 287 1.57 -6.13 -18.32
N ILE A 288 0.89 -6.17 -17.17
CA ILE A 288 0.93 -7.30 -16.23
C ILE A 288 0.59 -8.63 -16.92
N ARG A 289 -0.45 -8.65 -17.76
CA ARG A 289 -0.92 -9.86 -18.47
C ARG A 289 -0.02 -10.27 -19.63
N SER A 290 0.79 -9.36 -20.16
CA SER A 290 1.61 -9.58 -21.35
C SER A 290 3.11 -9.73 -21.06
N LEU A 291 3.53 -9.79 -19.77
CA LEU A 291 4.93 -9.93 -19.41
C LEU A 291 5.46 -11.33 -19.75
N PRO A 292 6.44 -11.47 -20.68
CA PRO A 292 6.89 -12.78 -21.12
C PRO A 292 7.76 -13.49 -20.07
N GLU A 293 7.69 -14.82 -20.01
CA GLU A 293 8.43 -15.63 -19.04
C GLU A 293 9.89 -15.94 -19.44
N GLY A 294 10.32 -15.54 -20.65
CA GLY A 294 11.68 -15.76 -21.15
C GLY A 294 12.75 -14.85 -20.53
N ARG A 295 13.97 -15.37 -20.34
CA ARG A 295 15.09 -14.63 -19.70
C ARG A 295 15.44 -13.33 -20.43
N ILE A 296 15.48 -13.32 -21.76
CA ILE A 296 15.79 -12.12 -22.57
C ILE A 296 14.64 -11.12 -22.51
N PHE A 297 13.41 -11.60 -22.72
CA PHE A 297 12.22 -10.76 -22.66
C PHE A 297 11.97 -10.14 -21.28
N SER A 298 12.39 -10.81 -20.20
CA SER A 298 12.37 -10.25 -18.86
C SER A 298 13.28 -9.02 -18.72
N TRP A 299 14.48 -9.02 -19.31
CA TRP A 299 15.38 -7.85 -19.25
C TRP A 299 14.82 -6.68 -20.04
N VAL A 300 14.26 -6.94 -21.23
CA VAL A 300 13.61 -5.91 -22.05
C VAL A 300 12.42 -5.31 -21.29
N SER A 301 11.58 -6.16 -20.72
CA SER A 301 10.42 -5.72 -19.94
C SER A 301 10.82 -4.88 -18.72
N MET A 302 11.90 -5.27 -18.02
CA MET A 302 12.46 -4.50 -16.91
C MET A 302 12.96 -3.12 -17.36
N ALA A 303 13.65 -3.05 -18.50
CA ALA A 303 14.13 -1.78 -19.05
C ALA A 303 12.97 -0.88 -19.48
N VAL A 304 11.96 -1.42 -20.17
CA VAL A 304 10.75 -0.69 -20.57
C VAL A 304 10.00 -0.17 -19.34
N LEU A 305 9.83 -1.00 -18.32
CA LEU A 305 9.14 -0.61 -17.09
C LEU A 305 9.91 0.47 -16.33
N ALA A 306 11.24 0.40 -16.30
CA ALA A 306 12.09 1.43 -15.71
C ALA A 306 12.00 2.74 -16.50
N LEU A 307 11.94 2.70 -17.84
CA LEU A 307 11.71 3.86 -18.69
C LEU A 307 10.35 4.51 -18.42
N ILE A 308 9.27 3.71 -18.35
CA ILE A 308 7.93 4.19 -18.03
C ILE A 308 7.95 4.88 -16.66
N GLY A 309 8.52 4.24 -15.64
CA GLY A 309 8.58 4.80 -14.30
C GLY A 309 9.37 6.11 -14.21
N LEU A 310 10.47 6.25 -14.96
CA LEU A 310 11.25 7.50 -15.04
C LEU A 310 10.65 8.57 -15.95
N PHE A 311 9.62 8.23 -16.73
CA PHE A 311 8.95 9.18 -17.61
C PHE A 311 7.70 9.77 -16.96
N VAL A 312 6.90 8.93 -16.30
CA VAL A 312 5.61 9.33 -15.73
C VAL A 312 5.81 10.31 -14.55
N PRO A 313 5.21 11.52 -14.59
CA PRO A 313 5.31 12.49 -13.51
C PRO A 313 4.40 12.08 -12.35
N ALA A 314 4.84 11.14 -11.53
CA ALA A 314 4.02 10.61 -10.46
C ALA A 314 3.83 11.63 -9.30
N PRO A 315 2.64 11.65 -8.67
CA PRO A 315 2.44 12.37 -7.42
C PRO A 315 3.21 11.70 -6.27
N MET A 316 3.32 12.39 -5.14
CA MET A 316 3.97 11.85 -3.95
C MET A 316 3.26 10.58 -3.47
N THR A 317 3.99 9.60 -2.93
CA THR A 317 3.53 8.28 -2.44
C THR A 317 2.94 7.33 -3.49
N PHE A 318 2.85 7.75 -4.75
CA PHE A 318 2.30 6.93 -5.84
C PHE A 318 3.10 5.66 -6.11
N ASP A 319 4.43 5.75 -6.04
CA ASP A 319 5.34 4.63 -6.14
C ASP A 319 5.09 3.55 -5.09
N VAL A 320 4.82 3.95 -3.84
CA VAL A 320 4.53 3.04 -2.72
C VAL A 320 3.14 2.41 -2.87
N ILE A 321 2.11 3.22 -3.16
CA ILE A 321 0.72 2.76 -3.27
C ILE A 321 0.56 1.83 -4.47
N VAL A 322 0.96 2.27 -5.68
CA VAL A 322 0.86 1.45 -6.89
C VAL A 322 1.74 0.20 -6.77
N GLY A 323 2.95 0.34 -6.21
CA GLY A 323 3.78 -0.82 -5.92
C GLY A 323 3.08 -1.83 -5.02
N ALA A 324 2.37 -1.38 -3.97
CA ALA A 324 1.68 -2.25 -3.03
C ALA A 324 0.47 -2.94 -3.67
N ILE A 325 -0.33 -2.21 -4.46
CA ILE A 325 -1.43 -2.76 -5.25
C ILE A 325 -0.92 -3.85 -6.19
N LEU A 326 0.13 -3.55 -6.96
CA LEU A 326 0.72 -4.50 -7.92
C LEU A 326 1.35 -5.70 -7.22
N PHE A 327 2.00 -5.50 -6.08
CA PHE A 327 2.58 -6.58 -5.27
C PHE A 327 1.49 -7.52 -4.75
N ASN A 328 0.39 -6.97 -4.24
CA ASN A 328 -0.75 -7.75 -3.75
C ASN A 328 -1.53 -8.42 -4.89
N ALA A 329 -1.56 -7.83 -6.08
CA ALA A 329 -2.12 -8.43 -7.30
C ALA A 329 -1.25 -9.58 -7.87
N GLY A 330 -0.10 -9.88 -7.26
CA GLY A 330 0.76 -11.00 -7.64
C GLY A 330 1.84 -10.66 -8.68
N LEU A 331 2.08 -9.37 -8.98
CA LEU A 331 3.15 -8.98 -9.90
C LEU A 331 4.52 -9.41 -9.33
N PRO A 332 5.40 -10.06 -10.12
CA PRO A 332 6.72 -10.48 -9.64
C PRO A 332 7.54 -9.31 -9.07
N ILE A 333 8.26 -9.55 -7.98
CA ILE A 333 8.97 -8.50 -7.24
C ILE A 333 9.97 -7.72 -8.10
N LYS A 334 10.55 -8.36 -9.13
CA LYS A 334 11.48 -7.71 -10.06
C LYS A 334 10.87 -6.49 -10.75
N TYR A 335 9.57 -6.53 -11.04
CA TYR A 335 8.85 -5.44 -11.70
C TYR A 335 8.34 -4.42 -10.69
N VAL A 336 7.77 -4.89 -9.57
CA VAL A 336 7.33 -4.05 -8.45
C VAL A 336 8.48 -3.19 -7.94
N ALA A 337 9.65 -3.80 -7.71
CA ALA A 337 10.84 -3.10 -7.24
C ALA A 337 11.27 -1.99 -8.20
N ILE A 338 11.29 -2.26 -9.52
CA ILE A 338 11.62 -1.23 -10.51
C ILE A 338 10.71 -0.03 -10.36
N LEU A 339 9.38 -0.23 -10.41
CA LEU A 339 8.41 0.85 -10.30
C LEU A 339 8.51 1.58 -8.96
N LEU A 340 8.66 0.82 -7.87
CA LEU A 340 8.80 1.35 -6.52
C LEU A 340 10.02 2.28 -6.38
N PHE A 341 11.07 2.06 -7.17
CA PHE A 341 12.25 2.93 -7.22
C PHE A 341 12.10 4.07 -8.23
N THR A 342 11.70 3.79 -9.48
CA THR A 342 11.74 4.76 -10.57
C THR A 342 10.60 5.78 -10.52
N LEU A 343 9.37 5.38 -10.18
CA LEU A 343 8.21 6.29 -10.17
C LEU A 343 8.36 7.44 -9.16
N GLY A 344 9.00 7.16 -8.02
CA GLY A 344 9.12 8.15 -6.94
C GLY A 344 10.31 9.11 -7.12
N ILE A 345 11.35 8.69 -7.84
CA ILE A 345 12.68 9.32 -7.77
C ILE A 345 12.93 10.38 -8.85
N PHE A 346 12.27 10.27 -10.01
CA PHE A 346 12.51 11.13 -11.17
C PHE A 346 11.31 11.11 -12.14
N SER A 347 11.28 12.02 -13.12
CA SER A 347 10.26 12.02 -14.17
C SER A 347 10.72 12.78 -15.42
N ILE A 348 9.86 12.87 -16.43
CA ILE A 348 10.10 13.71 -17.62
C ILE A 348 10.25 15.21 -17.28
N TYR A 349 9.64 15.70 -16.20
CA TYR A 349 9.70 17.13 -15.85
C TYR A 349 11.07 17.57 -15.30
N PRO A 350 11.66 16.92 -14.27
CA PRO A 350 13.05 17.12 -13.88
C PRO A 350 14.02 16.95 -15.05
N PHE A 351 13.79 15.98 -15.93
CA PHE A 351 14.60 15.78 -17.13
C PHE A 351 14.61 17.02 -18.03
N MET A 352 13.43 17.51 -18.43
CA MET A 352 13.30 18.73 -19.26
C MET A 352 13.89 19.96 -18.56
N THR A 353 13.75 20.06 -17.24
CA THR A 353 14.28 21.18 -16.47
C THR A 353 15.81 21.17 -16.45
N ILE A 354 16.43 20.04 -16.14
CA ILE A 354 17.90 19.89 -16.14
C ILE A 354 18.45 20.08 -17.56
N TRP A 355 17.75 19.59 -18.57
CA TRP A 355 18.14 19.74 -19.97
C TRP A 355 18.20 21.22 -20.39
N ASN A 356 17.15 21.97 -20.07
CA ASN A 356 17.01 23.36 -20.51
C ASN A 356 17.84 24.34 -19.64
N ARG A 357 18.21 23.95 -18.41
CA ARG A 357 18.81 24.89 -17.43
C ARG A 357 20.23 24.55 -16.99
N ILE A 358 20.64 23.29 -17.07
CA ILE A 358 21.99 22.88 -16.64
C ILE A 358 22.79 22.44 -17.86
N SER A 359 22.48 21.26 -18.39
CA SER A 359 23.02 20.76 -19.65
C SER A 359 22.32 19.47 -20.04
N ARG A 360 22.31 19.20 -21.35
CA ARG A 360 21.81 17.94 -21.92
C ARG A 360 22.59 16.73 -21.38
N GLN A 361 23.90 16.89 -21.18
CA GLN A 361 24.77 15.84 -20.67
C GLN A 361 24.40 15.44 -19.25
N VAL A 362 24.12 16.41 -18.36
CA VAL A 362 23.69 16.11 -16.99
C VAL A 362 22.31 15.44 -17.00
N ALA A 363 21.36 15.92 -17.80
CA ALA A 363 20.02 15.35 -17.90
C ALA A 363 20.06 13.86 -18.30
N PHE A 364 20.76 13.53 -19.40
CA PHE A 364 20.90 12.14 -19.85
C PHE A 364 21.72 11.29 -18.89
N SER A 365 22.75 11.84 -18.26
CA SER A 365 23.58 11.09 -17.31
C SER A 365 22.79 10.70 -16.06
N VAL A 366 22.00 11.62 -15.50
CA VAL A 366 21.10 11.36 -14.38
C VAL A 366 20.03 10.34 -14.78
N PHE A 367 19.36 10.56 -15.91
CA PHE A 367 18.32 9.65 -16.41
C PHE A 367 18.85 8.23 -16.65
N GLY A 368 19.97 8.09 -17.38
CA GLY A 368 20.58 6.81 -17.69
C GLY A 368 21.09 6.09 -16.43
N SER A 369 21.65 6.82 -15.48
CA SER A 369 22.10 6.23 -14.21
C SER A 369 20.94 5.70 -13.37
N LEU A 370 19.83 6.44 -13.31
CA LEU A 370 18.62 6.00 -12.62
C LEU A 370 17.96 4.82 -13.33
N LEU A 371 18.02 4.77 -14.67
CA LEU A 371 17.51 3.64 -15.45
C LEU A 371 18.28 2.36 -15.11
N ILE A 372 19.61 2.44 -15.14
CA ILE A 372 20.50 1.31 -14.81
C ILE A 372 20.27 0.87 -13.36
N LEU A 373 20.21 1.82 -12.41
CA LEU A 373 19.96 1.50 -11.00
C LEU A 373 18.56 0.92 -10.77
N GLY A 374 17.54 1.39 -11.48
CA GLY A 374 16.19 0.83 -11.37
C GLY A 374 16.15 -0.63 -11.80
N VAL A 375 16.75 -0.94 -12.96
CA VAL A 375 16.86 -2.33 -13.43
C VAL A 375 17.70 -3.16 -12.45
N ALA A 376 18.84 -2.65 -12.00
CA ALA A 376 19.69 -3.34 -11.02
C ALA A 376 18.95 -3.59 -9.70
N PHE A 377 18.16 -2.62 -9.22
CA PHE A 377 17.32 -2.75 -8.04
C PHE A 377 16.30 -3.88 -8.20
N GLY A 378 15.63 -3.97 -9.36
CA GLY A 378 14.73 -5.07 -9.69
C GLY A 378 15.43 -6.43 -9.70
N VAL A 379 16.63 -6.53 -10.28
CA VAL A 379 17.42 -7.78 -10.31
C VAL A 379 17.85 -8.19 -8.92
N VAL A 380 18.40 -7.27 -8.14
CA VAL A 380 18.87 -7.52 -6.77
C VAL A 380 17.70 -7.91 -5.89
N ALA A 381 16.56 -7.21 -5.99
CA ALA A 381 15.36 -7.56 -5.25
C ALA A 381 14.84 -8.96 -5.56
N ASN A 382 14.86 -9.35 -6.83
CA ASN A 382 14.46 -10.69 -7.24
C ASN A 382 15.43 -11.77 -6.72
N ARG A 383 16.74 -11.50 -6.78
CA ARG A 383 17.76 -12.41 -6.25
C ARG A 383 17.65 -12.57 -4.75
N TYR A 384 17.45 -11.46 -4.03
CA TYR A 384 17.25 -11.47 -2.59
C TYR A 384 15.97 -12.22 -2.24
N GLN A 385 14.85 -11.99 -2.93
CA GLN A 385 13.61 -12.71 -2.67
C GLN A 385 13.77 -14.23 -2.89
N ILE A 386 14.47 -14.65 -3.95
CA ILE A 386 14.74 -16.08 -4.19
C ILE A 386 15.60 -16.66 -3.05
N TRP A 387 16.62 -15.92 -2.62
CA TRP A 387 17.48 -16.34 -1.51
C TRP A 387 16.72 -16.39 -0.19
N ASP A 388 15.94 -15.36 0.14
CA ASP A 388 15.11 -15.27 1.35
C ASP A 388 14.09 -16.42 1.38
N ARG A 389 13.42 -16.69 0.26
CA ARG A 389 12.54 -17.87 0.12
C ARG A 389 13.29 -19.18 0.31
N ALA A 390 14.51 -19.31 -0.22
CA ALA A 390 15.32 -20.50 -0.03
C ALA A 390 15.76 -20.67 1.43
N GLN A 391 16.09 -19.59 2.13
CA GLN A 391 16.40 -19.61 3.56
C GLN A 391 15.16 -19.94 4.39
N GLN A 392 14.00 -19.33 4.08
CA GLN A 392 12.73 -19.68 4.70
C GLN A 392 12.42 -21.15 4.48
N LYS A 393 12.59 -21.67 3.26
CA LYS A 393 12.44 -23.10 2.99
C LYS A 393 13.43 -23.94 3.81
N LYS A 394 14.70 -23.56 3.90
CA LYS A 394 15.73 -24.27 4.66
C LYS A 394 15.54 -24.22 6.18
N HIS A 395 15.00 -23.15 6.72
CA HIS A 395 14.85 -22.95 8.16
C HIS A 395 13.45 -23.30 8.68
N ILE A 396 12.44 -23.28 7.81
CA ILE A 396 11.04 -23.49 8.16
C ILE A 396 10.50 -24.77 7.53
N ILE A 397 10.93 -25.17 6.33
CA ILE A 397 10.36 -26.35 5.65
C ILE A 397 11.30 -27.56 5.79
N GLU A 398 12.60 -27.40 5.60
CA GLU A 398 13.56 -28.52 5.69
C GLU A 398 13.64 -29.15 7.08
N PRO A 399 13.55 -28.43 8.21
CA PRO A 399 13.50 -29.08 9.53
C PRO A 399 12.19 -29.85 9.73
N PHE A 400 11.11 -29.45 9.07
CA PHE A 400 9.82 -30.13 9.07
C PHE A 400 9.80 -31.37 8.16
N LEU A 401 10.60 -31.39 7.08
CA LEU A 401 10.72 -32.50 6.13
C LEU A 401 11.86 -33.49 6.47
N ALA A 402 12.98 -32.99 7.00
CA ALA A 402 14.14 -33.80 7.43
C ALA A 402 13.89 -34.50 8.76
N SER A 403 12.96 -33.98 9.55
CA SER A 403 12.23 -34.79 10.53
C SER A 403 11.36 -35.77 9.75
N ALA A 404 11.85 -36.98 9.48
CA ALA A 404 11.12 -38.05 8.78
C ALA A 404 9.89 -38.60 9.56
N LYS A 405 9.40 -37.85 10.53
CA LYS A 405 8.02 -37.88 10.99
C LYS A 405 7.55 -36.44 10.92
N PRO A 406 6.37 -36.16 10.33
CA PRO A 406 5.75 -34.83 10.44
C PRO A 406 5.88 -34.41 11.90
N PRO A 407 6.16 -33.12 12.21
CA PRO A 407 6.10 -32.69 13.60
C PRO A 407 4.80 -33.26 14.13
N LYS A 408 4.85 -33.96 15.27
CA LYS A 408 3.63 -34.14 16.03
C LYS A 408 3.18 -32.71 16.25
N LEU A 409 2.20 -32.25 15.47
CA LEU A 409 1.35 -31.14 15.85
C LEU A 409 1.10 -31.43 17.31
N ASN A 410 1.45 -30.50 18.21
CA ASN A 410 1.19 -30.70 19.62
C ASN A 410 -0.23 -31.21 19.66
N LYS A 411 -0.39 -32.47 20.08
CA LYS A 411 -1.71 -33.03 20.26
C LYS A 411 -2.30 -32.06 21.25
N ILE A 412 -3.21 -31.23 20.77
CA ILE A 412 -4.15 -30.61 21.67
C ILE A 412 -4.86 -31.85 22.14
N GLU A 413 -4.52 -32.31 23.35
CA GLU A 413 -5.32 -33.32 24.02
C GLU A 413 -6.70 -32.69 24.04
N ARG A 414 -7.53 -33.16 23.12
CA ARG A 414 -8.93 -32.82 23.08
C ARG A 414 -9.48 -33.52 24.30
N GLU A 415 -9.47 -32.80 25.43
CA GLU A 415 -10.36 -33.14 26.51
C GLU A 415 -11.75 -33.30 25.89
N LYS A 416 -12.53 -34.25 26.39
CA LYS A 416 -13.92 -34.43 25.95
C LYS A 416 -14.73 -33.19 26.33
N GLN A 417 -14.59 -32.13 25.55
CA GLN A 417 -15.21 -30.85 25.79
C GLN A 417 -16.69 -30.93 25.43
N GLY A 418 -17.50 -30.22 26.22
CA GLY A 418 -18.94 -30.22 26.07
C GLY A 418 -19.67 -31.39 26.74
N VAL A 419 -20.99 -31.24 26.72
CA VAL A 419 -21.96 -32.16 27.33
C VAL A 419 -22.44 -33.16 26.27
N PRO A 420 -22.56 -34.46 26.57
CA PRO A 420 -23.12 -35.43 25.63
C PRO A 420 -24.50 -35.02 25.12
N ALA A 421 -24.78 -35.25 23.83
CA ALA A 421 -26.06 -34.93 23.22
C ALA A 421 -27.25 -35.58 23.96
N SER A 422 -27.06 -36.81 24.45
CA SER A 422 -28.07 -37.55 25.22
C SER A 422 -28.49 -36.88 26.54
N GLU A 423 -27.61 -36.08 27.14
CA GLU A 423 -27.91 -35.28 28.33
C GLU A 423 -28.40 -33.89 27.95
N LEU A 424 -27.78 -33.27 26.94
CA LEU A 424 -28.00 -31.87 26.60
C LEU A 424 -29.31 -31.62 25.83
N LEU A 425 -29.58 -32.41 24.79
CA LEU A 425 -30.73 -32.20 23.91
C LEU A 425 -32.09 -32.27 24.65
N PRO A 426 -32.33 -33.21 25.58
CA PRO A 426 -33.57 -33.24 26.35
C PRO A 426 -33.75 -32.01 27.26
N LEU A 427 -32.66 -31.38 27.72
CA LEU A 427 -32.74 -30.19 28.55
C LEU A 427 -33.15 -28.96 27.73
N LEU A 428 -32.56 -28.78 26.55
CA LEU A 428 -32.86 -27.64 25.68
C LEU A 428 -34.28 -27.73 25.09
N LYS A 429 -34.74 -28.93 24.75
CA LYS A 429 -36.09 -29.16 24.22
C LYS A 429 -37.23 -28.74 25.17
N LYS A 430 -36.99 -28.58 26.47
CA LYS A 430 -38.02 -28.16 27.44
C LYS A 430 -38.58 -26.77 27.15
N ASP A 431 -37.73 -25.87 26.69
CA ASP A 431 -38.05 -24.46 26.44
C ASP A 431 -38.01 -24.10 24.95
N ALA A 432 -38.08 -25.13 24.09
CA ALA A 432 -38.08 -24.99 22.64
C ALA A 432 -39.22 -24.07 22.17
N LEU A 433 -38.91 -23.25 21.17
CA LEU A 433 -39.86 -22.46 20.41
C LEU A 433 -40.57 -23.37 19.39
N VAL A 434 -41.46 -24.24 19.90
CA VAL A 434 -42.23 -25.15 19.06
C VAL A 434 -43.24 -24.37 18.23
N PRO A 435 -43.25 -24.50 16.88
CA PRO A 435 -44.25 -23.87 16.04
C PRO A 435 -45.65 -24.39 16.38
N GLU A 436 -46.56 -23.49 16.77
CA GLU A 436 -47.97 -23.80 16.93
C GLU A 436 -48.62 -23.91 15.56
N THR A 437 -49.27 -25.03 15.26
CA THR A 437 -50.02 -25.15 14.00
C THR A 437 -51.22 -24.22 14.04
N PHE A 438 -51.23 -23.26 13.12
CA PHE A 438 -52.31 -22.29 12.96
C PHE A 438 -53.40 -22.82 12.03
N THR A 439 -53.01 -23.43 10.90
CA THR A 439 -53.93 -24.11 9.99
C THR A 439 -53.26 -25.27 9.28
N LYS A 440 -54.02 -26.30 8.93
CA LYS A 440 -53.54 -27.48 8.19
C LYS A 440 -54.58 -27.92 7.17
N THR A 441 -54.13 -28.10 5.94
CA THR A 441 -54.87 -28.71 4.82
C THR A 441 -54.18 -30.01 4.41
N ASP A 442 -54.75 -30.72 3.44
CA ASP A 442 -54.16 -31.96 2.90
C ASP A 442 -52.79 -31.73 2.23
N GLN A 443 -52.46 -30.49 1.85
CA GLN A 443 -51.22 -30.15 1.13
C GLN A 443 -50.33 -29.12 1.84
N LEU A 444 -50.84 -28.38 2.83
CA LEU A 444 -50.12 -27.26 3.47
C LEU A 444 -50.39 -27.21 4.96
N GLN A 445 -49.33 -27.12 5.77
CA GLN A 445 -49.39 -26.81 7.19
C GLN A 445 -48.76 -25.43 7.43
N VAL A 446 -49.51 -24.52 8.03
CA VAL A 446 -49.03 -23.20 8.44
C VAL A 446 -48.89 -23.21 9.95
N SER A 447 -47.68 -22.92 10.43
CA SER A 447 -47.38 -22.82 11.85
C SER A 447 -46.87 -21.41 12.19
N ARG A 448 -47.04 -21.00 13.45
CA ARG A 448 -46.56 -19.72 13.98
C ARG A 448 -45.73 -19.95 15.23
N ILE A 449 -44.73 -19.11 15.46
CA ILE A 449 -43.98 -19.07 16.70
C ILE A 449 -44.28 -17.71 17.36
N PRO A 450 -44.67 -17.66 18.65
CA PRO A 450 -44.87 -16.40 19.34
C PRO A 450 -43.59 -15.55 19.28
N PHE A 451 -43.69 -14.33 18.75
CA PHE A 451 -42.58 -13.39 18.76
C PHE A 451 -42.22 -13.05 20.21
N ARG A 452 -41.04 -13.50 20.66
CA ARG A 452 -40.47 -13.04 21.93
C ARG A 452 -39.73 -11.74 21.64
N SER A 453 -40.18 -10.65 22.26
CA SER A 453 -39.48 -9.36 22.18
C SER A 453 -38.01 -9.59 22.58
N PRO A 454 -37.03 -9.12 21.78
CA PRO A 454 -35.63 -9.21 22.17
C PRO A 454 -35.49 -8.73 23.60
N HIS A 455 -34.72 -9.45 24.42
CA HIS A 455 -34.44 -9.08 25.79
C HIS A 455 -34.18 -7.56 25.81
N PRO A 456 -34.94 -6.74 26.58
CA PRO A 456 -34.74 -5.30 26.58
C PRO A 456 -33.39 -5.04 27.24
N ALA A 457 -32.32 -5.17 26.46
CA ALA A 457 -31.05 -4.58 26.75
C ALA A 457 -31.39 -3.11 26.86
N LYS A 458 -31.48 -2.61 28.11
CA LYS A 458 -31.70 -1.19 28.41
C LYS A 458 -30.86 -0.42 27.40
N ALA A 459 -31.52 0.25 26.47
CA ALA A 459 -30.87 1.02 25.44
C ALA A 459 -30.25 2.21 26.17
N GLU A 460 -29.08 1.98 26.77
CA GLU A 460 -28.25 3.07 27.26
C GLU A 460 -27.91 3.91 26.04
N THR A 461 -28.42 5.12 26.05
CA THR A 461 -28.25 6.15 25.05
C THR A 461 -26.75 6.44 24.89
N GLY A 462 -26.06 5.77 23.98
CA GLY A 462 -24.64 6.06 23.76
C GLY A 462 -23.94 5.23 22.68
N THR A 463 -24.20 3.93 22.58
CA THR A 463 -23.47 3.08 21.62
C THR A 463 -24.39 2.15 20.83
N MET A 464 -24.31 2.21 19.50
CA MET A 464 -25.03 1.30 18.58
C MET A 464 -24.44 -0.11 18.58
N MET A 465 -23.17 -0.27 18.98
CA MET A 465 -22.46 -1.54 19.06
C MET A 465 -21.92 -1.74 20.48
N ARG A 466 -21.99 -2.98 20.98
CA ARG A 466 -21.43 -3.38 22.27
C ARG A 466 -20.43 -4.51 22.05
N HIS A 467 -19.32 -4.43 22.75
CA HIS A 467 -18.35 -5.51 22.83
C HIS A 467 -18.72 -6.42 24.00
N TYR A 468 -18.84 -7.72 23.74
CA TYR A 468 -19.07 -8.73 24.78
C TYR A 468 -17.93 -9.74 24.77
N GLN A 469 -17.57 -10.25 25.95
CA GLN A 469 -16.61 -11.36 26.01
C GLN A 469 -17.35 -12.66 25.70
N GLN A 470 -16.75 -13.51 24.87
CA GLN A 470 -17.32 -14.81 24.49
C GLN A 470 -17.62 -15.71 25.71
N THR A 471 -16.79 -15.61 26.75
CA THR A 471 -16.94 -16.36 28.01
C THR A 471 -18.21 -15.99 28.77
N ASP A 472 -18.70 -14.75 28.60
CA ASP A 472 -19.93 -14.28 29.24
C ASP A 472 -21.16 -15.07 28.76
N PHE A 473 -21.05 -15.66 27.56
CA PHE A 473 -22.08 -16.50 26.95
C PHE A 473 -21.76 -17.99 27.01
N GLY A 474 -20.72 -18.42 27.72
CA GLY A 474 -20.35 -19.85 27.82
C GLY A 474 -19.61 -20.41 26.59
N ILE A 475 -19.05 -19.55 25.75
CA ILE A 475 -18.22 -19.94 24.60
C ILE A 475 -16.77 -20.07 25.08
N THR A 476 -16.23 -21.28 24.95
CA THR A 476 -14.92 -21.71 25.48
C THR A 476 -13.85 -21.87 24.42
N GLU A 477 -14.20 -21.91 23.14
CA GLU A 477 -13.23 -22.01 22.05
C GLU A 477 -12.41 -20.72 21.93
N HIS A 478 -11.10 -20.87 21.81
CA HIS A 478 -10.17 -19.76 21.65
C HIS A 478 -9.32 -19.99 20.39
N ASP A 479 -9.20 -18.97 19.55
CA ASP A 479 -8.18 -18.97 18.51
C ASP A 479 -6.83 -18.61 19.15
N ASN A 480 -5.90 -19.57 19.23
CA ASN A 480 -4.57 -19.29 19.76
C ASN A 480 -3.78 -18.48 18.74
N ILE A 481 -3.60 -17.18 19.02
CA ILE A 481 -2.68 -16.33 18.25
C ILE A 481 -1.26 -16.83 18.51
N SER A 482 -0.59 -17.33 17.47
CA SER A 482 0.82 -17.73 17.54
C SER A 482 1.63 -17.04 16.45
N PHE A 483 2.91 -16.82 16.72
CA PHE A 483 3.85 -16.27 15.74
C PHE A 483 3.91 -17.11 14.46
N HIS A 484 3.70 -18.43 14.59
CA HIS A 484 3.58 -19.35 13.46
C HIS A 484 2.36 -19.04 12.57
N LYS A 485 1.18 -18.80 13.16
CA LYS A 485 -0.02 -18.37 12.42
C LYS A 485 0.14 -17.00 11.77
N MET A 486 0.92 -16.11 12.39
CA MET A 486 1.20 -14.78 11.86
C MET A 486 2.14 -14.80 10.64
N ILE A 487 3.05 -15.77 10.57
CA ILE A 487 4.04 -15.91 9.48
C ILE A 487 3.52 -16.79 8.34
N VAL A 488 2.77 -17.85 8.64
CA VAL A 488 2.06 -18.62 7.62
C VAL A 488 0.79 -17.85 7.30
N ARG A 489 0.86 -16.95 6.30
CA ARG A 489 -0.19 -15.99 5.87
C ARG A 489 -1.58 -16.61 5.61
N ASN A 490 -1.71 -17.93 5.69
CA ASN A 490 -2.90 -18.74 5.47
C ASN A 490 -3.14 -19.74 6.61
N SER A 491 -2.91 -19.45 7.90
CA SER A 491 -3.28 -20.39 8.97
C SER A 491 -4.78 -20.76 8.88
N ILE A 492 -5.06 -22.03 8.60
CA ILE A 492 -6.19 -22.49 7.78
C ILE A 492 -7.40 -22.98 8.62
N SER A 493 -7.91 -22.19 9.57
CA SER A 493 -9.17 -22.52 10.26
C SER A 493 -10.01 -21.27 10.45
N ARG A 494 -11.13 -21.18 9.72
CA ARG A 494 -12.06 -20.02 9.72
C ARG A 494 -13.52 -20.41 9.49
N GLY A 495 -13.86 -21.70 9.61
CA GLY A 495 -15.21 -22.19 9.42
C GLY A 495 -16.13 -21.72 10.54
N LEU A 496 -17.23 -21.08 10.17
CA LEU A 496 -18.34 -20.74 11.05
C LEU A 496 -19.63 -21.04 10.31
N SER A 497 -20.52 -21.77 10.96
CA SER A 497 -21.88 -21.98 10.44
C SER A 497 -22.89 -21.81 11.56
N SER A 498 -24.08 -21.32 11.22
CA SER A 498 -25.17 -21.08 12.17
C SER A 498 -26.48 -21.65 11.63
N GLY A 499 -27.27 -22.25 12.51
CA GLY A 499 -28.52 -22.92 12.15
C GLY A 499 -29.13 -23.62 13.36
N ASP A 500 -30.41 -23.93 13.30
CA ASP A 500 -31.13 -24.65 14.37
C ASP A 500 -30.94 -26.16 14.17
N VAL A 501 -29.88 -26.74 14.76
CA VAL A 501 -29.49 -28.13 14.49
C VAL A 501 -30.27 -29.13 15.34
N ASN A 502 -30.87 -28.67 16.45
CA ASN A 502 -31.65 -29.50 17.37
C ASN A 502 -33.18 -29.28 17.25
N ARG A 503 -33.61 -28.38 16.36
CA ARG A 503 -35.00 -27.99 16.09
C ARG A 503 -35.73 -27.47 17.33
N ASP A 504 -35.03 -26.74 18.18
CA ASP A 504 -35.62 -26.08 19.33
C ASP A 504 -36.07 -24.64 19.02
N GLY A 505 -35.90 -24.19 17.78
CA GLY A 505 -36.27 -22.86 17.30
C GLY A 505 -35.29 -21.76 17.71
N TRP A 506 -34.17 -22.10 18.34
CA TRP A 506 -33.05 -21.20 18.58
C TRP A 506 -31.90 -21.51 17.61
N THR A 507 -31.21 -20.46 17.17
CA THR A 507 -30.07 -20.62 16.27
C THR A 507 -28.83 -21.04 17.07
N ASP A 508 -28.28 -22.19 16.70
CA ASP A 508 -27.01 -22.74 17.16
C ASP A 508 -25.87 -22.34 16.23
N PHE A 509 -24.64 -22.67 16.59
CA PHE A 509 -23.50 -22.50 15.67
C PHE A 509 -22.41 -23.54 15.87
N ALA A 510 -21.64 -23.78 14.81
CA ALA A 510 -20.39 -24.52 14.88
C ALA A 510 -19.23 -23.68 14.39
N VAL A 511 -18.07 -23.84 15.05
CA VAL A 511 -16.84 -23.15 14.70
C VAL A 511 -15.71 -24.16 14.53
N THR A 512 -14.84 -23.91 13.56
CA THR A 512 -13.56 -24.62 13.44
C THR A 512 -12.49 -23.85 14.19
N SER A 513 -11.72 -24.53 15.04
CA SER A 513 -10.61 -23.97 15.80
C SER A 513 -9.37 -24.86 15.69
N ASP A 514 -8.31 -24.52 16.41
CA ASP A 514 -7.16 -25.43 16.56
C ASP A 514 -7.56 -26.73 17.27
N ALA A 515 -8.59 -26.68 18.12
CA ALA A 515 -9.12 -27.83 18.84
C ALA A 515 -10.05 -28.69 17.98
N GLY A 516 -10.36 -28.30 16.75
CA GLY A 516 -11.17 -29.07 15.80
C GLY A 516 -12.52 -28.42 15.53
N LEU A 517 -13.60 -29.19 15.64
CA LEU A 517 -14.97 -28.75 15.41
C LEU A 517 -15.67 -28.61 16.76
N ALA A 518 -16.16 -27.41 17.08
CA ALA A 518 -16.95 -27.16 18.26
C ALA A 518 -18.37 -26.77 17.88
N LEU A 519 -19.36 -27.53 18.35
CA LEU A 519 -20.78 -27.25 18.20
C LEU A 519 -21.31 -26.63 19.48
N TYR A 520 -21.89 -25.44 19.37
CA TYR A 520 -22.48 -24.69 20.46
C TYR A 520 -23.98 -24.60 20.27
N LEU A 521 -24.72 -25.18 21.21
CA LEU A 521 -26.17 -25.08 21.24
C LEU A 521 -26.62 -23.88 22.06
N ASN A 522 -27.66 -23.21 21.60
CA ASN A 522 -28.22 -22.05 22.24
C ASN A 522 -29.06 -22.44 23.46
N LYS A 523 -28.80 -21.79 24.59
CA LYS A 523 -29.58 -21.93 25.83
C LYS A 523 -30.73 -20.94 25.84
N ASN A 524 -31.62 -21.05 24.86
CA ASN A 524 -32.85 -20.27 24.78
C ASN A 524 -32.64 -18.74 24.89
N GLY A 525 -31.57 -18.22 24.27
CA GLY A 525 -31.22 -16.80 24.25
C GLY A 525 -30.43 -16.29 25.46
N THR A 526 -30.07 -17.16 26.41
CA THR A 526 -29.29 -16.76 27.61
C THR A 526 -27.78 -17.00 27.49
N GLY A 527 -27.35 -17.68 26.42
CA GLY A 527 -25.97 -18.02 26.15
C GLY A 527 -25.88 -19.33 25.37
N PHE A 528 -24.71 -19.97 25.38
CA PHE A 528 -24.42 -21.19 24.65
C PHE A 528 -23.82 -22.25 25.57
N VAL A 529 -23.91 -23.49 25.10
CA VAL A 529 -23.30 -24.66 25.72
C VAL A 529 -22.77 -25.57 24.64
N GLN A 530 -21.53 -26.05 24.80
CA GLN A 530 -20.91 -26.92 23.82
C GLN A 530 -21.53 -28.32 23.90
N GLN A 531 -22.05 -28.81 22.78
CA GLN A 531 -22.38 -30.23 22.61
C GLN A 531 -21.10 -31.00 22.31
N ARG A 532 -20.92 -32.12 22.98
CA ARG A 532 -19.81 -33.03 22.69
C ARG A 532 -20.06 -33.76 21.37
N ILE A 533 -19.10 -33.66 20.46
CA ILE A 533 -19.05 -34.44 19.23
C ILE A 533 -17.78 -35.30 19.26
N GLU A 534 -17.94 -36.62 19.35
CA GLU A 534 -16.80 -37.54 19.39
C GLU A 534 -16.48 -38.02 17.96
N ILE A 535 -15.48 -37.41 17.33
CA ILE A 535 -14.95 -37.83 16.01
C ILE A 535 -13.46 -38.08 16.10
N SER A 536 -13.10 -39.34 16.37
CA SER A 536 -11.71 -39.71 16.63
C SER A 536 -10.81 -39.45 15.42
N ARG A 537 -11.37 -39.58 14.21
CA ARG A 537 -10.68 -39.32 12.94
C ARG A 537 -10.05 -37.93 12.85
N PHE A 538 -10.69 -36.91 13.39
CA PHE A 538 -10.22 -35.54 13.24
C PHE A 538 -9.35 -35.06 14.40
N ASN A 539 -9.12 -35.88 15.44
CA ASN A 539 -8.41 -35.48 16.66
C ASN A 539 -7.03 -34.85 16.42
N ASP A 540 -6.31 -35.33 15.39
CA ASP A 540 -4.99 -34.86 15.02
C ASP A 540 -4.98 -34.09 13.66
N LYS A 541 -6.13 -33.53 13.25
CA LYS A 541 -6.33 -32.90 11.93
C LYS A 541 -6.88 -31.48 12.03
N PHE A 542 -6.52 -30.65 11.04
CA PHE A 542 -7.07 -29.30 10.88
C PHE A 542 -8.37 -29.35 10.09
N ILE A 543 -9.45 -28.92 10.71
CA ILE A 543 -10.73 -28.69 10.05
C ILE A 543 -10.71 -27.25 9.56
N VAL A 544 -10.89 -27.07 8.25
CA VAL A 544 -10.71 -25.79 7.55
C VAL A 544 -12.02 -25.04 7.45
N ASN A 545 -13.10 -25.75 7.17
CA ASN A 545 -14.43 -25.19 6.95
C ASN A 545 -15.52 -26.11 7.48
N VAL A 546 -16.67 -25.54 7.82
CA VAL A 546 -17.88 -26.21 8.31
C VAL A 546 -19.12 -25.53 7.74
N ALA A 547 -20.15 -26.30 7.40
CA ALA A 547 -21.46 -25.80 6.99
C ALA A 547 -22.57 -26.67 7.60
N PHE A 548 -23.64 -26.02 8.05
CA PHE A 548 -24.90 -26.67 8.36
C PHE A 548 -25.80 -26.69 7.13
N VAL A 549 -26.23 -27.87 6.72
CA VAL A 549 -27.02 -28.09 5.51
C VAL A 549 -27.78 -29.41 5.63
N ASP A 550 -29.06 -29.42 5.26
CA ASP A 550 -29.86 -30.65 5.18
C ASP A 550 -29.58 -31.35 3.84
N LEU A 551 -28.59 -32.25 3.81
CA LEU A 551 -28.12 -32.86 2.56
C LEU A 551 -28.94 -34.09 2.17
N ASN A 552 -29.56 -34.77 3.13
CA ASN A 552 -30.39 -35.94 2.89
C ASN A 552 -31.90 -35.62 2.79
N ASN A 553 -32.29 -34.35 2.93
CA ASN A 553 -33.67 -33.86 2.88
C ASN A 553 -34.57 -34.54 3.93
N ASP A 554 -34.02 -34.84 5.12
CA ASP A 554 -34.78 -35.37 6.27
C ASP A 554 -35.31 -34.25 7.19
N GLY A 555 -34.94 -33.01 6.87
CA GLY A 555 -35.33 -31.80 7.55
C GLY A 555 -34.38 -31.41 8.71
N TRP A 556 -33.46 -32.26 9.12
CA TRP A 556 -32.44 -31.93 10.10
C TRP A 556 -31.22 -31.35 9.41
N LEU A 557 -30.60 -30.34 10.02
CA LEU A 557 -29.34 -29.83 9.51
C LEU A 557 -28.22 -30.84 9.78
N ASP A 558 -27.52 -31.25 8.73
CA ASP A 558 -26.30 -32.05 8.80
C ASP A 558 -25.07 -31.15 8.92
N ILE A 559 -23.94 -31.75 9.31
CA ILE A 559 -22.65 -31.06 9.35
C ILE A 559 -21.82 -31.49 8.14
N TRP A 560 -21.61 -30.59 7.19
CA TRP A 560 -20.55 -30.72 6.20
C TRP A 560 -19.26 -30.09 6.71
N LEU A 561 -18.12 -30.72 6.47
CA LEU A 561 -16.81 -30.17 6.83
C LEU A 561 -15.72 -30.52 5.81
N SER A 562 -14.69 -29.68 5.73
CA SER A 562 -13.46 -29.95 5.00
C SER A 562 -12.28 -30.04 5.96
N ALA A 563 -11.50 -31.11 5.85
CA ALA A 563 -10.30 -31.32 6.64
C ALA A 563 -9.07 -31.35 5.72
N LEU A 564 -8.02 -30.62 6.14
CA LEU A 564 -6.78 -30.50 5.38
C LEU A 564 -6.16 -31.89 5.15
N GLU A 565 -5.86 -32.20 3.88
CA GLU A 565 -5.30 -33.48 3.42
C GLU A 565 -6.15 -34.74 3.71
N GLU A 566 -7.31 -34.60 4.36
CA GLU A 566 -8.25 -35.71 4.62
C GLU A 566 -9.45 -35.70 3.68
N GLY A 567 -9.79 -34.55 3.10
CA GLY A 567 -10.92 -34.40 2.18
C GLY A 567 -12.17 -33.83 2.85
N ASN A 568 -13.32 -34.10 2.23
CA ASN A 568 -14.61 -33.55 2.63
C ASN A 568 -15.48 -34.64 3.24
N PHE A 569 -16.27 -34.27 4.24
CA PHE A 569 -17.14 -35.19 4.96
C PHE A 569 -18.48 -34.54 5.26
N VAL A 570 -19.52 -35.36 5.31
CA VAL A 570 -20.82 -35.03 5.90
C VAL A 570 -21.03 -35.90 7.13
N ILE A 571 -21.60 -35.34 8.19
CA ILE A 571 -22.05 -36.05 9.38
C ILE A 571 -23.55 -35.86 9.45
N TYR A 572 -24.29 -36.93 9.16
CA TYR A 572 -25.74 -36.88 9.18
C TYR A 572 -26.26 -36.78 10.62
N SER A 573 -27.25 -35.92 10.81
CA SER A 573 -27.87 -35.66 12.09
C SER A 573 -28.78 -36.83 12.52
N GLU A 574 -28.62 -37.32 13.76
CA GLU A 574 -29.61 -38.17 14.42
C GLU A 574 -30.40 -37.32 15.41
N SER A 575 -31.34 -36.50 14.90
CA SER A 575 -32.17 -35.60 15.73
C SER A 575 -31.38 -34.59 16.58
N GLY A 576 -30.31 -34.03 16.01
CA GLY A 576 -29.39 -33.09 16.65
C GLY A 576 -28.17 -33.75 17.31
N ASP A 577 -28.09 -35.09 17.32
CA ASP A 577 -26.88 -35.81 17.71
C ASP A 577 -25.96 -36.04 16.50
N PHE A 578 -24.66 -35.84 16.70
CA PHE A 578 -23.63 -35.96 15.67
C PHE A 578 -22.54 -36.90 16.17
N SER A 579 -22.30 -37.97 15.41
CA SER A 579 -21.30 -38.98 15.78
C SER A 579 -20.57 -39.52 14.56
N GLU A 580 -19.38 -40.05 14.79
CA GLU A 580 -18.54 -40.66 13.75
C GLU A 580 -19.26 -41.81 12.99
N LYS A 581 -20.24 -42.47 13.61
CA LYS A 581 -21.05 -43.54 12.98
C LYS A 581 -21.82 -43.04 11.75
N ASN A 582 -22.26 -41.77 11.76
CA ASN A 582 -23.08 -41.17 10.71
C ASN A 582 -22.26 -40.31 9.75
N MET A 583 -20.94 -40.38 9.85
CA MET A 583 -20.04 -39.67 8.97
C MET A 583 -19.86 -40.43 7.65
N LYS A 584 -19.96 -39.71 6.53
CA LYS A 584 -19.67 -40.21 5.18
C LYS A 584 -18.66 -39.29 4.49
N PRO A 585 -17.67 -39.85 3.78
CA PRO A 585 -16.81 -39.05 2.91
C PRO A 585 -17.62 -38.53 1.72
N ILE A 586 -17.32 -37.31 1.29
CA ILE A 586 -17.80 -36.72 0.04
C ILE A 586 -16.64 -36.75 -0.97
N GLU A 587 -16.93 -37.17 -2.19
CA GLU A 587 -15.93 -37.20 -3.25
C GLU A 587 -15.33 -35.80 -3.48
N ASN A 588 -14.08 -35.77 -3.91
CA ASN A 588 -13.40 -34.53 -4.26
C ASN A 588 -12.36 -34.79 -5.35
N HIS A 589 -11.84 -33.73 -5.96
CA HIS A 589 -10.78 -33.85 -6.96
C HIS A 589 -9.52 -34.50 -6.34
N PRO A 590 -8.86 -35.46 -7.01
CA PRO A 590 -7.69 -36.17 -6.44
C PRO A 590 -6.51 -35.27 -6.07
N GLU A 591 -6.37 -34.13 -6.75
CA GLU A 591 -5.31 -33.13 -6.50
C GLU A 591 -5.74 -32.02 -5.51
N ALA A 592 -6.95 -32.07 -4.96
CA ALA A 592 -7.41 -31.09 -3.98
C ALA A 592 -6.78 -31.40 -2.60
N ALA A 593 -6.09 -30.41 -2.03
CA ALA A 593 -5.53 -30.52 -0.69
C ALA A 593 -6.57 -30.15 0.37
N THR A 594 -7.48 -29.21 0.07
CA THR A 594 -8.61 -28.82 0.93
C THR A 594 -9.68 -28.06 0.14
N THR A 595 -10.92 -28.05 0.63
CA THR A 595 -11.99 -27.18 0.14
C THR A 595 -12.12 -25.97 1.06
N VAL A 596 -12.00 -24.76 0.50
CA VAL A 596 -12.10 -23.51 1.28
C VAL A 596 -13.44 -22.81 1.09
N SER A 597 -14.16 -23.10 0.01
CA SER A 597 -15.44 -22.43 -0.32
C SER A 597 -16.45 -23.44 -0.86
N PRO A 598 -17.21 -24.12 0.00
CA PRO A 598 -18.35 -24.92 -0.44
C PRO A 598 -19.55 -24.03 -0.82
N GLY A 599 -20.35 -24.48 -1.76
CA GLY A 599 -21.68 -23.96 -2.07
C GLY A 599 -22.68 -25.10 -2.19
N PHE A 600 -23.92 -24.87 -1.76
CA PHE A 600 -24.98 -25.88 -1.75
C PHE A 600 -26.23 -25.33 -2.45
N GLY A 601 -26.85 -26.12 -3.29
CA GLY A 601 -28.09 -25.72 -3.98
C GLY A 601 -28.59 -26.80 -4.93
N ASP A 602 -29.89 -26.84 -5.17
CA ASP A 602 -30.53 -27.70 -6.17
C ASP A 602 -30.39 -27.04 -7.56
N ILE A 603 -29.24 -27.26 -8.20
CA ILE A 603 -28.85 -26.61 -9.46
C ILE A 603 -29.56 -27.30 -10.64
N ASP A 604 -29.69 -28.61 -10.59
CA ASP A 604 -30.34 -29.40 -11.65
C ASP A 604 -31.87 -29.52 -11.50
N ARG A 605 -32.42 -29.09 -10.36
CA ARG A 605 -33.86 -29.07 -10.01
C ARG A 605 -34.45 -30.47 -9.83
N ASP A 606 -33.66 -31.43 -9.37
CA ASP A 606 -34.13 -32.79 -9.06
C ASP A 606 -34.75 -32.91 -7.65
N GLY A 607 -34.69 -31.83 -6.85
CA GLY A 607 -35.20 -31.79 -5.48
C GLY A 607 -34.21 -32.28 -4.44
N LYS A 608 -32.94 -32.50 -4.80
CA LYS A 608 -31.81 -32.76 -3.91
C LYS A 608 -30.82 -31.62 -4.02
N LEU A 609 -30.00 -31.44 -2.98
CA LEU A 609 -28.97 -30.41 -3.00
C LEU A 609 -27.69 -30.93 -3.67
N ASP A 610 -27.22 -30.19 -4.67
CA ASP A 610 -25.89 -30.34 -5.26
C ASP A 610 -24.84 -29.61 -4.42
N ILE A 611 -23.57 -30.00 -4.58
CA ILE A 611 -22.43 -29.39 -3.89
C ILE A 611 -21.40 -28.87 -4.89
N VAL A 612 -21.06 -27.59 -4.77
CA VAL A 612 -19.98 -26.95 -5.55
C VAL A 612 -18.78 -26.69 -4.65
N LEU A 613 -17.61 -27.23 -5.02
CA LEU A 613 -16.42 -27.19 -4.17
C LEU A 613 -15.35 -26.24 -4.74
N GLY A 614 -15.11 -25.12 -4.05
CA GLY A 614 -13.97 -24.23 -4.27
C GLY A 614 -12.71 -24.80 -3.61
N ASN A 615 -11.93 -25.54 -4.38
CA ASN A 615 -10.76 -26.26 -3.88
C ASN A 615 -9.47 -25.46 -3.92
N VAL A 616 -8.54 -25.92 -3.10
CA VAL A 616 -7.18 -25.43 -3.00
C VAL A 616 -6.22 -26.62 -3.15
N SER A 617 -5.33 -26.56 -4.14
CA SER A 617 -4.34 -27.61 -4.46
C SER A 617 -2.93 -27.18 -4.08
N LEU A 618 -2.14 -28.10 -3.52
CA LEU A 618 -0.70 -27.88 -3.33
C LEU A 618 0.01 -27.88 -4.70
N PRO A 619 1.03 -27.03 -4.93
CA PRO A 619 1.70 -26.95 -6.21
C PRO A 619 2.37 -28.28 -6.56
N ALA A 620 2.33 -28.64 -7.84
CA ALA A 620 3.18 -29.69 -8.37
C ALA A 620 4.65 -29.35 -8.08
N LYS A 621 5.47 -30.38 -7.81
CA LYS A 621 6.93 -30.23 -7.67
C LYS A 621 7.50 -29.49 -8.89
N GLY A 622 7.81 -28.20 -8.76
CA GLY A 622 8.49 -27.43 -9.80
C GLY A 622 8.14 -25.95 -9.86
N ASP A 623 6.90 -25.56 -9.54
CA ASP A 623 6.46 -24.18 -9.69
C ASP A 623 6.58 -23.40 -8.39
N GLY A 624 7.59 -22.53 -8.33
CA GLY A 624 7.89 -21.64 -7.20
C GLY A 624 6.91 -20.49 -7.00
N ALA A 625 5.65 -20.66 -7.40
CA ALA A 625 4.55 -19.79 -7.05
C ALA A 625 3.89 -20.28 -5.74
N ALA A 626 3.02 -19.45 -5.15
CA ALA A 626 2.39 -19.66 -3.84
C ALA A 626 1.86 -21.10 -3.62
N PRO A 627 1.66 -21.57 -2.37
CA PRO A 627 1.28 -22.96 -2.09
C PRO A 627 -0.08 -23.39 -2.64
N PHE A 628 -0.82 -22.52 -3.33
CA PHE A 628 -2.20 -22.73 -3.75
C PHE A 628 -2.44 -22.03 -5.09
N GLN A 629 -2.37 -22.77 -6.20
CA GLN A 629 -2.39 -22.17 -7.55
C GLN A 629 -3.55 -22.57 -8.46
N SER A 630 -4.56 -23.28 -7.96
CA SER A 630 -5.77 -23.49 -8.75
C SER A 630 -7.00 -23.64 -7.87
N VAL A 631 -7.97 -22.73 -8.05
CA VAL A 631 -9.36 -23.01 -7.72
C VAL A 631 -9.91 -23.85 -8.85
N ARG A 632 -10.13 -25.15 -8.60
CA ARG A 632 -10.90 -26.01 -9.50
C ARG A 632 -12.24 -26.26 -8.85
N ASN A 633 -13.29 -25.78 -9.49
CA ASN A 633 -14.66 -26.13 -9.12
C ASN A 633 -14.86 -27.60 -9.48
N VAL A 634 -15.26 -28.39 -8.49
CA VAL A 634 -15.76 -29.75 -8.71
C VAL A 634 -17.27 -29.68 -8.59
N TRP A 635 -17.94 -30.26 -9.57
CA TRP A 635 -19.39 -30.44 -9.62
C TRP A 635 -19.67 -31.88 -9.19
N LEU A 636 -20.46 -32.06 -8.15
CA LEU A 636 -20.93 -33.37 -7.68
C LEU A 636 -22.44 -33.33 -7.48
#